data_AF-A0A484CX30-F1
#
_entry.id   AF-A0A484CX30-F1
#
_cell.length_a   1.000
_cell.length_b   1.000
_cell.length_c   1.000
_cell.angle_alpha   90.00
_cell.angle_beta   90.00
_cell.angle_gamma   90.00
#
_symmetry.space_group_name_H-M   'P 1'
#
loop_
_entity.id
_entity.type
_entity.pdbx_description
1 polymer ?
#
loop_
_entity_poly.entity_id
_entity_poly.type
_entity_poly.pdbx_seq_one_letter_code
_entity_poly.pdbx_strand_id
1 'polypeptide(L)'
;MKRGIPIGQFCKDFNEKTKELKEGIPLPIKIHVKPDRTYDLKIGQPTVSYFLKQAAGIAKGAGKTGHETAGMVSVKAVYEIAQVKAEDECFKMRNASLENVVKSIIGSARSLGIKIVSDLSADEYKLFLEQREEKLKTDAAAAAAAAAEALTSKKK
;
A
#
# COMPACT_ATOMS: atom_id res chain seq x y z
N MET A 1 -16.11 -17.04 -17.06
CA MET A 1 -17.07 -17.17 -15.93
C MET A 1 -17.33 -15.78 -15.33
N LYS A 2 -18.32 -15.05 -15.86
CA LYS A 2 -18.77 -13.77 -15.28
C LYS A 2 -19.93 -14.09 -14.34
N ARG A 3 -19.73 -13.93 -13.03
CA ARG A 3 -20.85 -13.98 -12.05
C ARG A 3 -21.80 -12.87 -12.46
N GLY A 4 -23.03 -13.19 -12.87
CA GLY A 4 -23.98 -12.26 -13.51
C GLY A 4 -24.52 -11.17 -12.57
N ILE A 5 -23.61 -10.37 -12.00
CA ILE A 5 -23.86 -9.31 -11.01
C ILE A 5 -24.21 -8.02 -11.79
N PRO A 6 -25.21 -7.26 -11.36
CA PRO A 6 -25.52 -5.96 -11.95
C PRO A 6 -24.43 -4.93 -11.61
N ILE A 7 -23.54 -4.68 -12.57
CA ILE A 7 -22.38 -3.77 -12.41
C ILE A 7 -22.81 -2.32 -12.14
N GLY A 8 -23.90 -1.87 -12.78
CA GLY A 8 -24.42 -0.51 -12.59
C GLY A 8 -24.91 -0.25 -11.16
N GLN A 9 -25.52 -1.24 -10.51
CA GLN A 9 -25.93 -1.13 -9.11
C GLN A 9 -24.72 -1.14 -8.19
N PHE A 10 -23.75 -2.02 -8.45
CA PHE A 10 -22.50 -2.09 -7.68
C PHE A 10 -21.75 -0.75 -7.66
N CYS A 11 -21.60 -0.10 -8.81
CA CYS A 11 -20.89 1.19 -8.87
C CYS A 11 -21.61 2.29 -8.06
N LYS A 12 -22.95 2.30 -8.06
CA LYS A 12 -23.73 3.24 -7.24
C LYS A 12 -23.56 2.96 -5.75
N ASP A 13 -23.77 1.72 -5.33
CA ASP A 13 -23.64 1.31 -3.93
C ASP A 13 -22.22 1.54 -3.39
N PHE A 14 -21.21 1.28 -4.22
CA PHE A 14 -19.81 1.50 -3.86
C PHE A 14 -19.54 2.99 -3.65
N ASN A 15 -19.90 3.83 -4.62
CA ASN A 15 -19.70 5.27 -4.51
C ASN A 15 -20.48 5.85 -3.33
N GLU A 16 -21.71 5.41 -3.08
CA GLU A 16 -22.48 5.86 -1.91
C GLU A 16 -21.81 5.53 -0.59
N LYS A 17 -21.27 4.32 -0.44
CA LYS A 17 -20.56 3.90 0.77
C LYS A 17 -19.17 4.54 0.92
N THR A 18 -18.57 5.03 -0.17
CA THR A 18 -17.25 5.68 -0.13
C THR A 18 -17.30 7.20 -0.23
N LYS A 19 -18.49 7.82 -0.33
CA LYS A 19 -18.68 9.28 -0.38
C LYS A 19 -17.99 10.03 0.76
N GLU A 20 -17.93 9.43 1.95
CA GLU A 20 -17.33 10.05 3.13
C GLU A 20 -15.82 9.82 3.22
N LEU A 21 -15.26 8.92 2.39
CA LEU A 21 -13.84 8.61 2.36
C LEU A 21 -13.15 9.48 1.31
N LYS A 22 -11.94 9.95 1.62
CA LYS A 22 -11.16 10.77 0.68
C LYS A 22 -10.92 10.01 -0.62
N GLU A 23 -11.12 10.72 -1.73
CA GLU A 23 -10.89 10.19 -3.07
C GLU A 23 -9.42 9.78 -3.26
N GLY A 24 -9.18 8.70 -4.00
CA GLY A 24 -7.83 8.20 -4.31
C GLY A 24 -7.26 7.20 -3.30
N ILE A 25 -7.98 6.86 -2.22
CA ILE A 25 -7.53 5.82 -1.28
C ILE A 25 -7.89 4.43 -1.82
N PRO A 26 -6.92 3.51 -1.99
CA PRO A 26 -7.19 2.15 -2.42
C PRO A 26 -7.83 1.34 -1.28
N LEU A 27 -9.12 1.04 -1.43
CA LEU A 27 -9.91 0.27 -0.47
C LEU A 27 -10.10 -1.18 -0.97
N PRO A 28 -9.76 -2.19 -0.16
CA PRO A 28 -10.04 -3.57 -0.50
C PRO A 28 -11.53 -3.87 -0.35
N ILE A 29 -12.11 -4.51 -1.37
CA ILE A 29 -13.53 -4.83 -1.42
C ILE A 29 -13.69 -6.36 -1.44
N LYS A 30 -14.56 -6.88 -0.57
CA LYS A 30 -15.00 -8.28 -0.60
C LYS A 30 -16.44 -8.32 -1.07
N ILE A 31 -16.66 -9.02 -2.18
CA ILE A 31 -17.98 -9.23 -2.77
C ILE A 31 -18.38 -10.68 -2.51
N HIS A 32 -19.39 -10.89 -1.67
CA HIS A 32 -19.99 -12.21 -1.51
C HIS A 32 -21.17 -12.32 -2.48
N VAL A 33 -21.14 -13.30 -3.38
CA VAL A 33 -22.18 -13.48 -4.40
C VAL A 33 -23.01 -14.69 -4.03
N LYS A 34 -24.30 -14.46 -3.81
CA LYS A 34 -25.26 -15.50 -3.46
C LYS A 34 -25.80 -16.19 -4.72
N PRO A 35 -26.38 -17.40 -4.61
CA PRO A 35 -26.88 -18.17 -5.77
C PRO A 35 -28.03 -17.49 -6.52
N ASP A 36 -28.79 -16.61 -5.85
CA ASP A 36 -29.85 -15.74 -6.39
C ASP A 36 -29.32 -14.52 -7.16
N ARG A 37 -28.00 -14.45 -7.41
CA ARG A 37 -27.32 -13.34 -8.11
C ARG A 37 -27.32 -12.00 -7.35
N THR A 38 -27.78 -11.99 -6.11
CA THR A 38 -27.57 -10.86 -5.19
C THR A 38 -26.14 -10.87 -4.65
N TYR A 39 -25.67 -9.71 -4.20
CA TYR A 39 -24.32 -9.55 -3.67
C TYR A 39 -24.32 -8.81 -2.33
N ASP A 40 -23.45 -9.22 -1.42
CA ASP A 40 -23.10 -8.45 -0.23
C ASP A 40 -21.77 -7.75 -0.46
N LEU A 41 -21.80 -6.42 -0.36
CA LEU A 41 -20.62 -5.55 -0.50
C LEU A 41 -20.05 -5.22 0.88
N LYS A 42 -18.86 -5.75 1.20
CA LYS A 42 -18.08 -5.37 2.38
C LYS A 42 -16.84 -4.59 1.96
N ILE A 43 -16.74 -3.35 2.42
CA ILE A 43 -15.58 -2.48 2.18
C ILE A 43 -14.68 -2.58 3.41
N GLY A 44 -13.42 -2.98 3.19
CA GLY A 44 -12.40 -3.01 4.23
C GLY A 44 -11.67 -1.69 4.33
N GLN A 45 -10.89 -1.56 5.39
CA GLN A 45 -10.02 -0.40 5.57
C GLN A 45 -8.89 -0.35 4.54
N PRO A 46 -8.28 0.83 4.31
CA PRO A 46 -7.19 1.01 3.36
C PRO A 46 -6.06 -0.01 3.54
N THR A 47 -5.35 -0.27 2.44
CA THR A 47 -4.25 -1.24 2.45
C THR A 47 -3.11 -0.77 3.35
N VAL A 48 -2.42 -1.70 3.99
CA VAL A 48 -1.23 -1.40 4.81
C VAL A 48 -0.15 -0.71 3.98
N SER A 49 -0.02 -1.07 2.70
CA SER A 49 0.90 -0.40 1.79
C SER A 49 0.59 1.09 1.61
N TYR A 50 -0.69 1.46 1.53
CA TYR A 50 -1.09 2.86 1.44
C TYR A 50 -0.72 3.63 2.72
N PHE A 51 -1.06 3.09 3.90
CA PHE A 51 -0.72 3.73 5.18
C PHE A 51 0.78 3.90 5.37
N LEU A 52 1.58 2.87 5.05
CA LEU A 52 3.03 2.94 5.17
C LEU A 52 3.65 3.93 4.18
N LYS A 53 3.14 3.99 2.96
CA LYS A 53 3.57 4.98 1.95
C LYS A 53 3.25 6.40 2.39
N GLN A 54 2.06 6.63 2.93
CA GLN A 54 1.65 7.93 3.43
C GLN A 54 2.47 8.36 4.65
N ALA A 55 2.71 7.44 5.60
CA ALA A 55 3.56 7.70 6.77
C ALA A 55 5.03 7.96 6.40
N ALA A 56 5.52 7.35 5.32
CA ALA A 56 6.85 7.60 4.78
C ALA A 56 6.89 8.73 3.73
N GLY A 57 5.77 9.38 3.41
CA GLY A 57 5.74 10.41 2.35
C GLY A 57 6.22 9.95 0.96
N ILE A 58 6.16 8.65 0.64
CA ILE A 58 6.64 8.10 -0.64
C ILE A 58 5.50 7.66 -1.54
N ALA A 59 5.61 7.92 -2.85
CA ALA A 59 4.64 7.45 -3.84
C ALA A 59 4.88 5.98 -4.24
N LYS A 60 6.16 5.58 -4.36
CA LYS A 60 6.58 4.26 -4.84
C LYS A 60 7.52 3.58 -3.84
N GLY A 61 7.31 2.28 -3.63
CA GLY A 61 8.20 1.43 -2.82
C GLY A 61 9.55 1.20 -3.50
N ALA A 62 10.44 0.43 -2.86
CA ALA A 62 11.75 0.08 -3.41
C ALA A 62 11.61 -0.74 -4.70
N GLY A 63 12.45 -0.46 -5.70
CA GLY A 63 12.54 -1.28 -6.91
C GLY A 63 13.25 -2.60 -6.63
N LYS A 64 14.30 -2.56 -5.80
CA LYS A 64 15.03 -3.73 -5.31
C LYS A 64 14.99 -3.77 -3.78
N THR A 65 13.93 -4.37 -3.23
CA THR A 65 13.76 -4.55 -1.79
C THR A 65 14.98 -5.22 -1.16
N GLY A 66 15.57 -4.61 -0.14
CA GLY A 66 16.76 -5.11 0.57
C GLY A 66 18.08 -4.48 0.12
N HIS A 67 18.17 -3.99 -1.12
CA HIS A 67 19.32 -3.21 -1.60
C HIS A 67 19.05 -1.71 -1.48
N GLU A 68 17.80 -1.30 -1.69
CA GLU A 68 17.36 0.09 -1.61
C GLU A 68 16.41 0.27 -0.42
N THR A 69 16.60 1.37 0.31
CA THR A 69 15.64 1.80 1.32
C THR A 69 14.65 2.76 0.67
N ALA A 70 13.37 2.39 0.69
CA ALA A 70 12.27 3.14 0.12
C ALA A 70 11.94 4.40 0.93
N GLY A 71 11.94 4.25 2.25
CA GLY A 71 11.52 5.27 3.19
C GLY A 71 11.83 4.82 4.59
N MET A 72 11.68 5.72 5.55
CA MET A 72 11.74 5.39 6.97
C MET A 72 10.45 5.78 7.66
N VAL A 73 10.04 4.98 8.65
CA VAL A 73 8.83 5.20 9.46
C VAL A 73 9.17 4.95 10.92
N SER A 74 8.59 5.73 11.83
CA SER A 74 8.79 5.57 13.26
C SER A 74 7.98 4.41 13.84
N VAL A 75 8.44 3.82 14.94
CA VAL A 75 7.68 2.78 15.65
C VAL A 75 6.31 3.30 16.12
N LYS A 76 6.21 4.59 16.48
CA LYS A 76 4.95 5.24 16.87
C LYS A 76 3.93 5.23 15.73
N ALA A 77 4.35 5.62 14.53
CA ALA A 77 3.48 5.60 13.35
C ALA A 77 3.03 4.16 13.01
N VAL A 78 3.89 3.16 13.15
CA VAL A 78 3.51 1.75 12.96
C VAL A 78 2.43 1.33 13.96
N TYR A 79 2.53 1.78 15.22
CA TYR A 79 1.55 1.47 16.25
C TYR A 79 0.19 2.13 16.00
N GLU A 80 0.17 3.40 15.58
CA GLU A 80 -1.06 4.10 15.19
C GLU A 80 -1.74 3.41 14.00
N ILE A 81 -0.98 3.02 12.97
CA ILE A 81 -1.50 2.26 11.83
C ILE A 81 -2.05 0.91 12.30
N ALA A 82 -1.39 0.25 13.26
CA ALA A 82 -1.84 -1.01 13.81
C ALA A 82 -3.16 -0.89 14.58
N GLN A 83 -3.36 0.18 15.33
CA GLN A 83 -4.62 0.43 16.05
C GLN A 83 -5.79 0.60 15.07
N VAL A 84 -5.61 1.44 14.05
CA VAL A 84 -6.64 1.65 13.01
C VAL A 84 -6.92 0.32 12.30
N LYS A 85 -5.87 -0.40 11.89
CA LYS A 85 -6.01 -1.63 11.11
C LYS A 85 -6.54 -2.82 11.93
N ALA A 86 -6.37 -2.83 13.25
CA ALA A 86 -6.91 -3.85 14.12
C ALA A 86 -8.45 -3.90 14.10
N GLU A 87 -9.11 -2.80 13.74
CA GLU A 87 -10.56 -2.74 13.60
C GLU A 87 -11.08 -3.41 12.31
N ASP A 88 -10.20 -3.80 11.40
CA ASP A 88 -10.59 -4.48 10.17
C ASP A 88 -11.13 -5.89 10.45
N GLU A 89 -12.15 -6.29 9.70
CA GLU A 89 -12.85 -7.58 9.83
C GLU A 89 -11.87 -8.76 9.82
N CYS A 90 -10.79 -8.66 9.05
CA CYS A 90 -9.78 -9.69 8.93
C CYS A 90 -9.03 -9.96 10.24
N PHE A 91 -8.83 -8.93 11.07
CA PHE A 91 -8.15 -9.04 12.37
C PHE A 91 -9.13 -9.31 13.49
N LYS A 92 -10.34 -8.71 13.44
CA LYS A 92 -11.45 -9.00 14.34
C LYS A 92 -11.83 -10.49 14.35
N MET A 93 -11.99 -11.10 13.17
CA MET A 93 -12.32 -12.54 13.08
C MET A 93 -11.24 -13.46 13.66
N ARG A 94 -9.99 -13.01 13.72
CA ARG A 94 -8.86 -13.82 14.22
C ARG A 94 -8.57 -13.57 15.70
N ASN A 95 -9.28 -12.66 16.36
CA ASN A 95 -8.95 -12.18 17.72
C ASN A 95 -7.45 -11.89 17.87
N ALA A 96 -6.86 -11.26 16.85
CA ALA A 96 -5.42 -11.03 16.82
C ALA A 96 -5.04 -9.99 17.89
N SER A 97 -4.07 -10.34 18.75
CA SER A 97 -3.47 -9.35 19.65
C SER A 97 -2.83 -8.21 18.85
N LEU A 98 -2.81 -7.01 19.43
CA LEU A 98 -2.23 -5.83 18.78
C LEU A 98 -0.76 -6.06 18.36
N GLU A 99 -0.01 -6.83 19.14
CA GLU A 99 1.36 -7.24 18.83
C GLU A 99 1.46 -8.02 17.51
N ASN A 100 0.50 -8.90 17.23
CA ASN A 100 0.48 -9.67 15.99
C ASN A 100 0.13 -8.79 14.79
N VAL A 101 -0.75 -7.80 14.98
CA VAL A 101 -1.06 -6.79 13.96
C VAL A 101 0.19 -5.96 13.65
N VAL A 102 0.90 -5.50 14.68
CA VAL A 102 2.17 -4.76 14.54
C VAL A 102 3.20 -5.61 13.79
N LYS A 103 3.43 -6.87 14.18
CA LYS A 103 4.35 -7.78 13.47
C LYS A 103 4.00 -7.94 11.99
N SER A 104 2.70 -8.03 11.66
CA SER A 104 2.24 -8.13 10.28
C SER A 104 2.53 -6.86 9.47
N ILE A 105 2.36 -5.68 10.08
CA ILE A 105 2.66 -4.39 9.46
C ILE A 105 4.18 -4.23 9.26
N ILE A 106 4.98 -4.64 10.25
CA ILE A 106 6.45 -4.65 10.14
C ILE A 106 6.91 -5.50 8.96
N GLY A 107 6.34 -6.70 8.79
CA GLY A 107 6.62 -7.55 7.63
C GLY A 107 6.27 -6.87 6.31
N SER A 108 5.13 -6.18 6.26
CA SER A 108 4.69 -5.43 5.08
C SER A 108 5.62 -4.25 4.76
N ALA A 109 6.10 -3.54 5.79
CA ALA A 109 7.08 -2.46 5.63
C ALA A 109 8.40 -2.98 5.04
N ARG A 110 8.88 -4.12 5.53
CA ARG A 110 10.09 -4.76 5.01
C ARG A 110 9.96 -5.12 3.52
N SER A 111 8.82 -5.66 3.09
CA SER A 111 8.57 -5.99 1.68
C SER A 111 8.53 -4.75 0.77
N LEU A 112 8.11 -3.59 1.30
CA LEU A 112 8.11 -2.32 0.59
C LEU A 112 9.49 -1.62 0.58
N GLY A 113 10.46 -2.16 1.32
CA GLY A 113 11.78 -1.56 1.53
C GLY A 113 11.77 -0.40 2.52
N ILE A 114 10.76 -0.30 3.38
CA ILE A 114 10.66 0.75 4.40
C ILE A 114 11.39 0.31 5.66
N LYS A 115 12.32 1.14 6.14
CA LYS A 115 13.07 0.88 7.38
C LYS A 115 12.33 1.48 8.57
N ILE A 116 12.20 0.71 9.64
CA ILE A 116 11.55 1.16 10.87
C ILE A 116 12.64 1.66 11.81
N VAL A 117 12.46 2.87 12.34
CA VAL A 117 13.42 3.54 13.24
C VAL A 117 12.69 3.93 14.54
N SER A 118 13.38 3.87 15.67
CA SER A 118 12.81 4.27 16.98
C SER A 118 12.58 5.78 17.05
N ASP A 119 13.61 6.55 16.66
CA ASP A 119 13.62 8.01 16.72
C ASP A 119 13.96 8.53 15.32
N LEU A 120 13.07 9.34 14.75
CA LEU A 120 13.23 9.91 13.43
C LEU A 120 13.37 11.42 13.59
N SER A 121 14.57 11.96 13.34
CA SER A 121 14.75 13.40 13.30
C SER A 121 14.31 13.94 11.93
N ALA A 122 13.61 15.09 11.94
CA ALA A 122 13.03 15.65 10.72
C ALA A 122 14.11 16.05 9.68
N ASP A 123 15.28 16.45 10.14
CA ASP A 123 16.35 16.94 9.28
C ASP A 123 17.12 15.81 8.60
N GLU A 124 17.36 14.69 9.32
CA GLU A 124 17.91 13.48 8.71
C GLU A 124 16.97 12.91 7.64
N TYR A 125 15.66 13.02 7.86
CA TYR A 125 14.69 12.52 6.90
C TYR A 125 14.64 13.34 5.60
N LYS A 126 14.74 14.67 5.70
CA LYS A 126 14.80 15.53 4.51
C LYS A 126 16.02 15.21 3.66
N LEU A 127 17.17 15.06 4.31
CA LEU A 127 18.43 14.73 3.64
C LEU A 127 18.36 13.35 2.97
N PHE A 128 17.69 12.38 3.60
CA PHE A 128 17.40 11.09 3.00
C PHE A 128 16.48 11.19 1.77
N LEU A 129 15.45 12.03 1.81
CA LEU A 129 14.55 12.25 0.68
C LEU A 129 15.27 12.89 -0.51
N GLU A 130 16.12 13.90 -0.27
CA GLU A 130 16.93 14.53 -1.33
C GLU A 130 17.87 13.51 -2.00
N GLN A 131 18.62 12.74 -1.20
CA GLN A 131 19.49 11.67 -1.71
C GLN A 131 18.72 10.62 -2.51
N ARG A 132 17.48 10.32 -2.09
CA ARG A 132 16.60 9.39 -2.79
C ARG A 132 16.13 9.98 -4.11
N GLU A 133 15.76 11.25 -4.17
CA GLU A 133 15.35 11.89 -5.42
C GLU A 133 16.47 11.89 -6.45
N GLU A 134 17.71 12.16 -6.03
CA GLU A 134 18.89 12.05 -6.88
C GLU A 134 19.07 10.63 -7.42
N LYS A 135 19.00 9.62 -6.54
CA LYS A 135 19.08 8.21 -6.96
C LYS A 135 17.94 7.81 -7.88
N LEU A 136 16.73 8.27 -7.62
CA LEU A 136 15.58 7.93 -8.45
C LEU A 136 15.70 8.57 -9.84
N LYS A 137 16.29 9.76 -9.94
CA LYS A 137 16.61 10.41 -11.23
C LYS A 137 17.65 9.61 -12.00
N THR A 138 18.72 9.14 -11.34
CA THR A 138 19.73 8.30 -11.99
C THR A 138 19.18 6.93 -12.39
N ASP A 139 18.37 6.30 -11.55
CA ASP A 139 17.74 5.00 -11.81
C ASP A 139 16.69 5.10 -12.91
N ALA A 140 15.93 6.19 -12.98
CA ALA A 140 14.99 6.44 -14.07
C ALA A 140 15.72 6.61 -15.41
N ALA A 141 16.86 7.33 -15.43
CA ALA A 141 17.69 7.46 -16.62
C ALA A 141 18.28 6.09 -17.03
N ALA A 142 18.77 5.30 -16.08
CA ALA A 142 19.27 3.95 -16.33
C ALA A 142 18.17 2.98 -16.82
N ALA A 143 16.97 3.05 -16.23
CA ALA A 143 15.83 2.24 -16.65
C ALA A 143 15.33 2.63 -18.06
N ALA A 144 15.37 3.91 -18.40
CA ALA A 144 15.06 4.39 -19.75
C ALA A 144 16.10 3.89 -20.77
N ALA A 145 17.38 3.92 -20.43
CA ALA A 145 18.45 3.35 -21.26
C ALA A 145 18.29 1.83 -21.45
N ALA A 146 18.04 1.09 -20.37
CA ALA A 146 17.83 -0.37 -20.42
C ALA A 146 16.56 -0.75 -21.21
N ALA A 147 15.48 0.04 -21.10
CA ALA A 147 14.27 -0.16 -21.90
C ALA A 147 14.52 0.09 -23.39
N ALA A 148 15.33 1.11 -23.73
CA ALA A 148 15.75 1.37 -25.11
C ALA A 148 16.62 0.22 -25.66
N GLU A 149 17.56 -0.31 -24.88
CA GLU A 149 18.38 -1.46 -25.26
C GLU A 149 17.53 -2.74 -25.46
N ALA A 150 16.54 -2.99 -24.59
CA ALA A 150 15.63 -4.12 -24.72
C ALA A 150 14.73 -4.02 -25.97
N LEU A 151 14.37 -2.80 -26.40
CA LEU A 151 13.64 -2.55 -27.65
C LEU A 151 14.52 -2.76 -28.88
N THR A 152 15.82 -2.45 -28.81
CA THR A 152 16.76 -2.71 -29.91
C THR A 152 17.04 -4.20 -30.12
N SER A 153 17.04 -5.02 -29.06
CA SER A 153 17.26 -6.48 -29.15
C SER A 153 16.03 -7.27 -29.62
N LYS A 154 14.82 -6.74 -29.55
CA LYS A 154 13.59 -7.40 -30.08
C LYS A 154 13.39 -7.22 -31.58
N LYS A 155 14.24 -6.43 -32.25
CA LYS A 155 14.15 -6.10 -33.68
C LYS A 155 15.17 -6.85 -34.54
N LYS A 156 15.88 -7.84 -33.97
CA LYS A 156 16.87 -8.68 -34.64
C LYS A 156 16.41 -10.12 -34.70
#